data_AF-A0A8C1B3P7-F1
#
_entry.id   AF-A0A8C1B3P7-F1
#
_cell.length_a   1.000
_cell.length_b   1.000
_cell.length_c   1.000
_cell.angle_alpha   90.00
_cell.angle_beta   90.00
_cell.angle_gamma   90.00
#
_symmetry.space_group_name_H-M   'P 1'
#
loop_
_entity.id
_entity.type
_entity.pdbx_description
1 polymer ?
#
loop_
_entity_poly.entity_id
_entity_poly.type
_entity_poly.pdbx_seq_one_letter_code
_entity_poly.pdbx_strand_id
1 'polypeptide(L)'
;MKILFLIPVCLSLILSSCAQKPEPCKSPPLLEGSLTAFIPGHHLRVFEKFSYDAYGQNIRVLAAGKEGNQTFFVDRLLLFKEGVSYEIHYHNQTCIKTALKEPFRHIGVPHDAHFLNQMVLGSSSLPGQGLLVNNWNGTVEETKESYLLTFTAFGCVPLYTLDFTQKGELTVMTSFFDLVEGIEDPNVFIPPSFCDSVEVLPAKSVGARSFISLL
;
A
#
# COMPACT_ATOMS: atom_id res chain seq x y z
N MET A 1 -55.97 -9.11 2.05
CA MET A 1 -54.88 -9.66 1.20
C MET A 1 -53.87 -8.63 0.68
N LYS A 2 -54.21 -7.35 0.48
CA LYS A 2 -53.23 -6.32 0.04
C LYS A 2 -52.18 -5.90 1.09
N ILE A 3 -52.55 -5.92 2.38
CA ILE A 3 -51.67 -5.53 3.49
C ILE A 3 -50.56 -6.57 3.75
N LEU A 4 -50.79 -7.85 3.42
CA LEU A 4 -49.84 -8.94 3.67
C LEU A 4 -48.62 -8.91 2.74
N PHE A 5 -48.74 -8.28 1.56
CA PHE A 5 -47.65 -8.11 0.60
C PHE A 5 -46.80 -6.84 0.84
N LEU A 6 -47.30 -5.87 1.62
CA LEU A 6 -46.57 -4.64 1.93
C LEU A 6 -45.41 -4.88 2.91
N ILE A 7 -45.57 -5.81 3.85
CA ILE A 7 -44.58 -6.13 4.88
C ILE A 7 -43.30 -6.76 4.28
N PRO A 8 -43.34 -7.79 3.41
CA PRO A 8 -42.14 -8.35 2.81
C PRO A 8 -41.43 -7.40 1.84
N VAL A 9 -42.19 -6.56 1.11
CA VAL A 9 -41.62 -5.54 0.21
C VAL A 9 -40.88 -4.46 1.01
N CYS A 10 -41.48 -3.96 2.10
CA CYS A 10 -40.80 -3.03 3.00
C CYS A 10 -39.56 -3.65 3.67
N LEU A 11 -39.61 -4.91 4.12
CA LEU A 11 -38.43 -5.59 4.67
C LEU A 11 -37.30 -5.72 3.63
N SER A 12 -37.63 -6.06 2.38
CA SER A 12 -36.63 -6.18 1.29
C SER A 12 -35.97 -4.85 0.94
N LEU A 13 -36.72 -3.74 0.99
CA LEU A 13 -36.21 -2.39 0.74
C LEU A 13 -35.30 -1.91 1.90
N ILE A 14 -35.66 -2.24 3.15
CA ILE A 14 -34.84 -1.90 4.33
C ILE A 14 -33.51 -2.68 4.31
N LEU A 15 -33.54 -3.98 4.02
CA LEU A 15 -32.33 -4.81 3.88
C LEU A 15 -31.40 -4.29 2.77
N SER A 16 -31.97 -3.78 1.67
CA SER A 16 -31.23 -3.18 0.56
C SER A 16 -30.57 -1.85 0.92
N SER A 17 -31.06 -1.14 1.94
CA SER A 17 -30.55 0.17 2.35
C SER A 17 -29.35 0.08 3.30
N CYS A 18 -29.28 -0.95 4.15
CA CYS A 18 -28.12 -1.20 5.01
C CYS A 18 -26.92 -1.77 4.25
N ALA A 19 -27.14 -2.40 3.10
CA ALA A 19 -26.09 -2.96 2.23
C ALA A 19 -25.40 -1.92 1.32
N GLN A 20 -25.70 -0.62 1.45
CA GLN A 20 -25.21 0.40 0.52
C GLN A 20 -23.86 1.01 0.89
N LYS A 21 -23.39 0.83 2.13
CA LYS A 21 -22.10 1.39 2.56
C LYS A 21 -21.00 0.37 2.30
N PRO A 22 -19.96 0.70 1.50
CA PRO A 22 -18.81 -0.18 1.36
C PRO A 22 -18.23 -0.52 2.73
N GLU A 23 -17.81 -1.77 2.90
CA GLU A 23 -17.08 -2.23 4.08
C GLU A 23 -15.57 -2.18 3.83
N PRO A 24 -14.74 -1.99 4.87
CA PRO A 24 -13.30 -2.11 4.76
C PRO A 24 -12.89 -3.44 4.12
N CYS A 25 -11.96 -3.38 3.18
CA CYS A 25 -11.52 -4.53 2.39
C CYS A 25 -10.00 -4.77 2.52
N LYS A 26 -9.56 -5.97 2.18
CA LYS A 26 -8.13 -6.31 2.04
C LYS A 26 -7.77 -6.36 0.58
N SER A 27 -6.60 -5.82 0.22
CA SER A 27 -6.08 -5.93 -1.13
C SER A 27 -5.73 -7.37 -1.50
N PRO A 28 -5.60 -7.67 -2.80
CA PRO A 28 -5.12 -8.97 -3.24
C PRO A 28 -3.83 -9.35 -2.50
N PRO A 29 -3.71 -10.59 -2.03
CA PRO A 29 -2.62 -10.99 -1.15
C PRO A 29 -1.27 -11.03 -1.86
N LEU A 30 -1.28 -11.09 -3.20
CA LEU A 30 -0.10 -11.04 -4.04
C LEU A 30 -0.29 -9.90 -5.05
N LEU A 31 0.64 -8.95 -5.08
CA LEU A 31 0.61 -7.82 -6.01
C LEU A 31 2.01 -7.52 -6.53
N GLU A 32 2.12 -7.27 -7.83
CA GLU A 32 3.28 -6.63 -8.43
C GLU A 32 2.87 -5.38 -9.22
N GLY A 33 3.76 -4.40 -9.32
CA GLY A 33 3.57 -3.25 -10.21
C GLY A 33 4.56 -2.15 -9.90
N SER A 34 4.16 -0.90 -10.10
CA SER A 34 5.00 0.27 -9.82
C SER A 34 4.33 1.19 -8.81
N LEU A 35 5.12 2.02 -8.15
CA LEU A 35 4.59 3.07 -7.29
C LEU A 35 5.42 4.35 -7.36
N THR A 36 4.81 5.49 -7.05
CA THR A 36 5.56 6.72 -6.76
C THR A 36 5.30 7.15 -5.33
N ALA A 37 6.32 7.75 -4.71
CA ALA A 37 6.21 8.40 -3.42
C ALA A 37 6.60 9.88 -3.56
N PHE A 38 5.64 10.76 -3.28
CA PHE A 38 5.86 12.19 -3.18
C PHE A 38 5.95 12.58 -1.71
N ILE A 39 7.08 13.19 -1.33
CA ILE A 39 7.31 13.70 0.02
C ILE A 39 7.48 15.22 -0.10
N PRO A 40 6.63 16.05 0.51
CA PRO A 40 6.75 17.49 0.44
C PRO A 40 8.14 18.00 0.87
N GLY A 41 8.71 18.92 0.10
CA GLY A 41 10.06 19.43 0.32
C GLY A 41 11.19 18.54 -0.22
N HIS A 42 10.87 17.36 -0.74
CA HIS A 42 11.80 16.44 -1.39
C HIS A 42 11.39 16.16 -2.84
N HIS A 43 12.27 15.51 -3.61
CA HIS A 43 11.97 15.09 -4.98
C HIS A 43 10.99 13.91 -5.00
N LEU A 44 10.17 13.84 -6.06
CA LEU A 44 9.34 12.68 -6.36
C LEU A 44 10.24 11.45 -6.54
N ARG A 45 9.96 10.38 -5.77
CA ARG A 45 10.62 9.08 -5.95
C ARG A 45 9.73 8.18 -6.77
N VAL A 46 10.29 7.61 -7.82
CA VAL A 46 9.63 6.59 -8.65
C VAL A 46 10.24 5.25 -8.31
N PHE A 47 9.41 4.31 -7.91
CA PHE A 47 9.78 2.92 -7.67
C PHE A 47 9.30 2.11 -8.87
N GLU A 48 10.27 1.64 -9.64
CA GLU A 48 10.08 0.94 -10.91
C GLU A 48 9.44 -0.43 -10.71
N LYS A 49 9.68 -1.07 -9.56
CA LYS A 49 9.05 -2.34 -9.24
C LYS A 49 8.74 -2.44 -7.76
N PHE A 50 7.54 -2.89 -7.47
CA PHE A 50 7.00 -3.21 -6.16
C PHE A 50 6.46 -4.63 -6.22
N SER A 51 6.90 -5.49 -5.31
CA SER A 51 6.41 -6.86 -5.15
C SER A 51 5.95 -7.07 -3.72
N TYR A 52 4.70 -7.52 -3.56
CA TYR A 52 4.02 -7.69 -2.27
C TYR A 52 3.47 -9.09 -2.13
N ASP A 53 3.90 -9.77 -1.07
CA ASP A 53 3.41 -11.08 -0.68
C ASP A 53 2.90 -11.06 0.76
N ALA A 54 1.59 -11.04 0.90
CA ALA A 54 0.89 -11.08 2.18
C ALA A 54 0.99 -12.42 2.91
N TYR A 55 1.15 -13.53 2.18
CA TYR A 55 1.23 -14.87 2.77
C TYR A 55 2.59 -15.11 3.40
N GLY A 56 3.66 -14.78 2.66
CA GLY A 56 5.02 -14.80 3.13
C GLY A 56 5.37 -13.64 4.07
N GLN A 57 4.59 -12.54 4.01
CA GLN A 57 4.90 -11.26 4.66
C GLN A 57 6.21 -10.68 4.13
N ASN A 58 6.32 -10.63 2.80
CA ASN A 58 7.49 -10.16 2.09
C ASN A 58 7.13 -8.94 1.25
N ILE A 59 8.03 -7.96 1.25
CA ILE A 59 7.90 -6.77 0.42
C ILE A 59 9.24 -6.51 -0.22
N ARG A 60 9.26 -6.29 -1.54
CA ARG A 60 10.46 -5.82 -2.23
C ARG A 60 10.13 -4.60 -3.07
N VAL A 61 11.02 -3.62 -3.04
CA VAL A 61 10.93 -2.45 -3.90
C VAL A 61 12.25 -2.16 -4.58
N LEU A 62 12.14 -1.80 -5.85
CA LEU A 62 13.24 -1.38 -6.70
C LEU A 62 12.92 0.02 -7.19
N ALA A 63 13.86 0.94 -7.00
CA ALA A 63 13.78 2.30 -7.52
C ALA A 63 15.11 2.68 -8.16
N ALA A 64 15.02 3.27 -9.34
CA ALA A 64 16.13 3.99 -9.95
C ALA A 64 15.68 5.42 -10.21
N GLY A 65 16.57 6.37 -10.01
CA GLY A 65 16.23 7.77 -10.21
C GLY A 65 17.44 8.68 -10.26
N LYS A 66 17.17 9.96 -10.56
CA LYS A 66 18.17 11.03 -10.48
C LYS A 66 17.74 12.06 -9.47
N GLU A 67 18.62 12.36 -8.53
CA GLU A 67 18.49 13.47 -7.60
C GLU A 67 19.60 14.48 -7.90
N GLY A 68 19.22 15.56 -8.58
CA GLY A 68 20.18 16.51 -9.16
C GLY A 68 21.13 15.81 -10.15
N ASN A 69 22.43 15.85 -9.85
CA ASN A 69 23.47 15.20 -10.67
C ASN A 69 23.80 13.77 -10.22
N GLN A 70 23.19 13.27 -9.14
CA GLN A 70 23.43 11.92 -8.63
C GLN A 70 22.35 10.98 -9.13
N THR A 71 22.76 9.80 -9.60
CA THR A 71 21.83 8.70 -9.89
C THR A 71 21.78 7.81 -8.65
N PHE A 72 20.60 7.46 -8.18
CA PHE A 72 20.43 6.51 -7.10
C PHE A 72 19.78 5.24 -7.62
N PHE A 73 20.13 4.12 -6.98
CA PHE A 73 19.48 2.84 -7.14
C PHE A 73 19.19 2.31 -5.74
N VAL A 74 17.94 1.98 -5.49
CA VAL A 74 17.47 1.38 -4.24
C VAL A 74 16.87 0.03 -4.60
N ASP A 75 17.37 -1.00 -3.96
CA ASP A 75 16.73 -2.30 -3.91
C ASP A 75 16.61 -2.69 -2.45
N ARG A 76 15.37 -2.69 -1.96
CA ARG A 76 15.07 -3.00 -0.58
C ARG A 76 14.14 -4.20 -0.51
N LEU A 77 14.59 -5.21 0.24
CA LEU A 77 13.84 -6.43 0.51
C LEU A 77 13.54 -6.52 2.01
N LEU A 78 12.27 -6.59 2.37
CA LEU A 78 11.78 -6.71 3.73
C LEU A 78 11.16 -8.10 3.93
N LEU A 79 11.72 -8.85 4.86
CA LEU A 79 11.27 -10.20 5.23
C LEU A 79 10.76 -10.16 6.66
N PHE A 80 9.46 -9.91 6.83
CA PHE A 80 8.89 -9.62 8.16
C PHE A 80 8.88 -10.85 9.09
N LYS A 81 8.68 -12.06 8.54
CA LYS A 81 8.78 -13.29 9.33
C LYS A 81 10.17 -13.55 9.88
N GLU A 82 11.19 -13.15 9.13
CA GLU A 82 12.59 -13.28 9.53
C GLU A 82 13.05 -12.10 10.39
N GLY A 83 12.26 -11.02 10.46
CA GLY A 83 12.60 -9.82 11.22
C GLY A 83 13.83 -9.10 10.66
N VAL A 84 14.02 -9.13 9.34
CA VAL A 84 15.18 -8.49 8.68
C VAL A 84 14.77 -7.70 7.44
N SER A 85 15.54 -6.66 7.15
CA SER A 85 15.49 -5.95 5.87
C SER A 85 16.89 -5.89 5.26
N TYR A 86 16.94 -5.93 3.93
CA TYR A 86 18.14 -5.86 3.12
C TYR A 86 18.08 -4.61 2.26
N GLU A 87 19.17 -3.86 2.24
CA GLU A 87 19.49 -2.91 1.17
C GLU A 87 20.56 -3.57 0.28
N ILE A 88 20.22 -3.82 -0.98
CA ILE A 88 21.02 -4.64 -1.89
C ILE A 88 21.71 -3.73 -2.91
N HIS A 89 23.03 -3.82 -2.99
CA HIS A 89 23.83 -3.08 -3.95
C HIS A 89 24.47 -4.05 -4.94
N TYR A 90 23.84 -4.22 -6.10
CA TYR A 90 24.31 -5.16 -7.12
C TYR A 90 25.66 -4.77 -7.74
N HIS A 91 25.93 -3.47 -7.91
CA HIS A 91 27.16 -3.00 -8.57
C HIS A 91 28.43 -3.42 -7.83
N ASN A 92 28.41 -3.39 -6.50
CA ASN A 92 29.55 -3.76 -5.65
C ASN A 92 29.36 -5.13 -4.96
N GLN A 93 28.25 -5.84 -5.24
CA GLN A 93 27.91 -7.11 -4.60
C GLN A 93 27.94 -7.04 -3.07
N THR A 94 27.38 -5.97 -2.51
CA THR A 94 27.27 -5.79 -1.05
C THR A 94 25.82 -5.68 -0.62
N CYS A 95 25.54 -6.02 0.64
CA CYS A 95 24.23 -5.81 1.24
C CYS A 95 24.39 -5.15 2.61
N ILE A 96 23.43 -4.32 2.99
CA ILE A 96 23.25 -3.86 4.36
C ILE A 96 22.05 -4.63 4.91
N LYS A 97 22.28 -5.47 5.92
CA LYS A 97 21.22 -6.22 6.60
C LYS A 97 20.91 -5.52 7.93
N THR A 98 19.65 -5.15 8.15
CA THR A 98 19.21 -4.49 9.38
C THR A 98 18.04 -5.23 10.01
N ALA A 99 17.96 -5.21 11.35
CA ALA A 99 16.82 -5.77 12.06
C ALA A 99 15.53 -4.99 11.73
N LEU A 100 14.44 -5.72 11.47
CA LEU A 100 13.09 -5.21 11.22
C LEU A 100 12.21 -5.60 12.41
N LYS A 101 11.75 -4.62 13.18
CA LYS A 101 10.97 -4.84 14.42
C LYS A 101 9.48 -4.56 14.22
N GLU A 102 9.17 -3.86 13.15
CA GLU A 102 7.89 -3.32 12.80
C GLU A 102 6.99 -4.47 12.32
N PRO A 103 5.74 -4.55 12.81
CA PRO A 103 4.85 -5.63 12.42
C PRO A 103 4.46 -5.50 10.95
N PHE A 104 4.26 -6.63 10.28
CA PHE A 104 3.71 -6.65 8.94
C PHE A 104 2.29 -6.06 8.95
N ARG A 105 2.05 -5.08 8.08
CA ARG A 105 0.72 -4.48 7.89
C ARG A 105 0.22 -4.86 6.50
N HIS A 106 -0.96 -5.46 6.45
CA HIS A 106 -1.60 -5.77 5.17
C HIS A 106 -1.97 -4.50 4.42
N ILE A 107 -1.81 -4.51 3.10
CA ILE A 107 -2.36 -3.46 2.25
C ILE A 107 -3.88 -3.67 2.19
N GLY A 108 -4.61 -2.62 2.53
CA GLY A 108 -6.06 -2.63 2.60
C GLY A 108 -6.59 -1.49 3.43
N VAL A 109 -7.90 -1.50 3.63
CA VAL A 109 -8.60 -0.54 4.45
C VAL A 109 -8.67 -1.06 5.89
N PRO A 110 -8.15 -0.33 6.89
CA PRO A 110 -8.28 -0.70 8.29
C PRO A 110 -9.75 -0.85 8.71
N HIS A 111 -10.03 -1.76 9.64
CA HIS A 111 -11.41 -2.06 10.08
C HIS A 111 -12.10 -0.86 10.76
N ASP A 112 -11.32 0.03 11.36
CA ASP A 112 -11.75 1.26 12.03
C ASP A 112 -11.80 2.48 11.09
N ALA A 113 -11.40 2.33 9.83
CA ALA A 113 -11.45 3.41 8.85
C ALA A 113 -12.89 3.82 8.53
N HIS A 114 -13.09 5.10 8.29
CA HIS A 114 -14.37 5.67 7.90
C HIS A 114 -14.45 5.83 6.39
N PHE A 115 -15.52 5.27 5.80
CA PHE A 115 -15.86 5.52 4.40
C PHE A 115 -16.24 6.99 4.21
N LEU A 116 -15.56 7.67 3.29
CA LEU A 116 -15.81 9.06 2.94
C LEU A 116 -16.79 9.19 1.80
N ASN A 117 -16.44 8.63 0.64
CA ASN A 117 -17.26 8.70 -0.56
C ASN A 117 -16.83 7.63 -1.57
N GLN A 118 -17.66 7.48 -2.59
CA GLN A 118 -17.34 6.75 -3.81
C GLN A 118 -17.33 7.74 -4.98
N MET A 119 -16.37 7.59 -5.89
CA MET A 119 -16.26 8.46 -7.07
C MET A 119 -15.70 7.70 -8.27
N VAL A 120 -15.87 8.28 -9.46
CA VAL A 120 -15.23 7.80 -10.69
C VAL A 120 -13.99 8.65 -10.94
N LEU A 121 -12.81 8.03 -10.96
CA LEU A 121 -11.59 8.67 -11.47
C LEU A 121 -11.58 8.56 -12.99
N GLY A 122 -11.24 9.66 -13.68
CA GLY A 122 -11.32 9.75 -15.14
C GLY A 122 -12.67 10.28 -15.60
N SER A 123 -13.32 9.62 -16.55
CA SER A 123 -14.60 10.04 -17.12
C SER A 123 -15.63 8.91 -17.20
N SER A 124 -16.89 9.23 -16.92
CA SER A 124 -18.03 8.33 -17.13
C SER A 124 -18.62 8.42 -18.55
N SER A 125 -17.96 9.12 -19.47
CA SER A 125 -18.51 9.43 -20.79
C SER A 125 -18.51 8.22 -21.73
N LEU A 126 -17.47 7.37 -21.67
CA LEU A 126 -17.33 6.17 -22.48
C LEU A 126 -16.82 4.98 -21.65
N PRO A 127 -17.12 3.73 -22.06
CA PRO A 127 -16.55 2.54 -21.44
C PRO A 127 -15.02 2.57 -21.42
N GLY A 128 -14.43 2.20 -20.28
CA GLY A 128 -12.98 2.15 -20.09
C GLY A 128 -12.30 3.49 -19.78
N GLN A 129 -13.03 4.61 -19.75
CA GLN A 129 -12.47 5.93 -19.38
C GLN A 129 -12.52 6.24 -17.88
N GLY A 130 -13.22 5.41 -17.10
CA GLY A 130 -13.48 5.67 -15.70
C GLY A 130 -13.15 4.46 -14.83
N LEU A 131 -12.66 4.72 -13.62
CA LEU A 131 -12.42 3.72 -12.59
C LEU A 131 -13.22 4.09 -11.33
N LEU A 132 -14.13 3.20 -10.91
CA LEU A 132 -14.91 3.40 -9.68
C LEU A 132 -14.03 3.11 -8.47
N VAL A 133 -13.94 4.08 -7.55
CA VAL A 133 -13.08 4.00 -6.36
C VAL A 133 -13.83 4.36 -5.10
N ASN A 134 -13.39 3.79 -3.98
CA ASN A 134 -13.86 4.12 -2.64
C ASN A 134 -12.75 4.86 -1.90
N ASN A 135 -13.10 5.97 -1.26
CA ASN A 135 -12.19 6.76 -0.44
C ASN A 135 -12.50 6.57 1.04
N TRP A 136 -11.44 6.44 1.81
CA TRP A 136 -11.47 6.14 3.24
C TRP A 136 -10.56 7.10 3.97
N ASN A 137 -10.89 7.44 5.20
CA ASN A 137 -9.96 8.11 6.09
C ASN A 137 -9.95 7.45 7.47
N GLY A 138 -8.94 7.80 8.25
CA GLY A 138 -8.84 7.39 9.63
C GLY A 138 -7.61 8.01 10.27
N THR A 139 -7.33 7.53 11.47
CA THR A 139 -6.21 8.00 12.29
C THR A 139 -5.50 6.80 12.86
N VAL A 140 -4.17 6.77 12.78
CA VAL A 140 -3.36 5.74 13.41
C VAL A 140 -3.45 5.93 14.93
N GLU A 141 -3.84 4.88 15.66
CA GLU A 141 -4.13 5.01 17.09
C GLU A 141 -2.90 5.42 17.90
N GLU A 142 -1.72 4.89 17.56
CA GLU A 142 -0.47 5.13 18.29
C GLU A 142 0.10 6.53 18.03
N THR A 143 0.11 6.98 16.78
CA THR A 143 0.75 8.25 16.39
C THR A 143 -0.22 9.41 16.32
N LYS A 144 -1.54 9.16 16.32
CA LYS A 144 -2.61 10.15 16.06
C LYS A 144 -2.48 10.87 14.70
N GLU A 145 -1.65 10.34 13.80
CA GLU A 145 -1.51 10.82 12.43
C GLU A 145 -2.70 10.35 11.61
N SER A 146 -3.18 11.19 10.70
CA SER A 146 -4.35 10.88 9.88
C SER A 146 -3.93 10.38 8.51
N TYR A 147 -4.79 9.58 7.88
CA TYR A 147 -4.55 9.06 6.54
C TYR A 147 -5.80 9.19 5.67
N LEU A 148 -5.59 9.21 4.36
CA LEU A 148 -6.61 9.04 3.33
C LEU A 148 -6.18 7.91 2.40
N LEU A 149 -7.07 6.96 2.15
CA LEU A 149 -6.82 5.82 1.27
C LEU A 149 -7.84 5.80 0.14
N THR A 150 -7.36 5.52 -1.07
CA THR A 150 -8.21 5.31 -2.25
C THR A 150 -7.94 3.92 -2.81
N PHE A 151 -8.99 3.11 -2.88
CA PHE A 151 -8.97 1.75 -3.43
C PHE A 151 -10.01 1.61 -4.54
N THR A 152 -9.79 0.69 -5.48
CA THR A 152 -10.84 0.30 -6.42
C THR A 152 -12.06 -0.19 -5.64
N ALA A 153 -13.25 0.17 -6.12
CA ALA A 153 -14.50 -0.29 -5.51
C ALA A 153 -14.66 -1.82 -5.63
N PHE A 154 -14.02 -2.42 -6.65
CA PHE A 154 -14.01 -3.85 -6.91
C PHE A 154 -12.57 -4.38 -6.88
N GLY A 155 -12.34 -5.47 -6.15
CA GLY A 155 -11.01 -6.08 -6.01
C GLY A 155 -10.10 -5.46 -4.94
N CYS A 156 -10.46 -4.29 -4.39
CA CYS A 156 -9.69 -3.62 -3.33
C CYS A 156 -8.21 -3.37 -3.71
N VAL A 157 -7.96 -3.01 -4.97
CA VAL A 157 -6.63 -2.71 -5.47
C VAL A 157 -6.26 -1.27 -5.04
N PRO A 158 -5.07 -1.03 -4.44
CA PRO A 158 -4.68 0.30 -3.98
C PRO A 158 -4.43 1.24 -5.15
N LEU A 159 -4.84 2.50 -5.02
CA LEU A 159 -4.49 3.58 -5.96
C LEU A 159 -3.64 4.64 -5.29
N TYR A 160 -4.11 5.20 -4.18
CA TYR A 160 -3.42 6.28 -3.47
C TYR A 160 -3.46 6.06 -1.96
N THR A 161 -2.35 6.39 -1.30
CA THR A 161 -2.32 6.61 0.15
C THR A 161 -1.75 7.99 0.42
N LEU A 162 -2.41 8.74 1.28
CA LEU A 162 -1.94 10.05 1.74
C LEU A 162 -1.83 9.98 3.25
N ASP A 163 -0.62 10.19 3.77
CA ASP A 163 -0.35 10.24 5.20
C ASP A 163 -0.13 11.69 5.62
N PHE A 164 -0.72 12.08 6.74
CA PHE A 164 -0.70 13.44 7.25
C PHE A 164 -0.16 13.47 8.68
N THR A 165 0.53 14.56 9.03
CA THR A 165 0.87 14.84 10.42
C THR A 165 -0.41 15.04 11.26
N GLN A 166 -0.28 15.02 12.59
CA GLN A 166 -1.39 15.37 13.49
C GLN A 166 -1.97 16.78 13.21
N LYS A 167 -1.19 17.67 12.60
CA LYS A 167 -1.60 19.04 12.23
C LYS A 167 -2.27 19.11 10.85
N GLY A 168 -2.40 17.98 10.15
CA GLY A 168 -3.00 17.92 8.81
C GLY A 168 -2.04 18.27 7.66
N GLU A 169 -0.72 18.29 7.91
CA GLU A 169 0.27 18.53 6.86
C GLU A 169 0.56 17.22 6.13
N LEU A 170 0.53 17.24 4.79
CA LEU A 170 0.89 16.07 4.00
C LEU A 170 2.34 15.66 4.30
N THR A 171 2.53 14.39 4.67
CA THR A 171 3.85 13.80 4.95
C THR A 171 4.33 13.00 3.76
N VAL A 172 3.47 12.14 3.21
CA VAL A 172 3.78 11.39 2.00
C VAL A 172 2.49 11.09 1.24
N MET A 173 2.58 11.16 -0.09
CA MET A 173 1.57 10.65 -1.00
C MET A 173 2.18 9.51 -1.81
N THR A 174 1.58 8.33 -1.70
CA THR A 174 1.90 7.18 -2.54
C THR A 174 0.87 7.06 -3.64
N SER A 175 1.30 6.78 -4.86
CA SER A 175 0.42 6.29 -5.92
C SER A 175 0.90 4.95 -6.45
N PHE A 176 -0.02 4.03 -6.67
CA PHE A 176 0.25 2.71 -7.24
C PHE A 176 -0.33 2.63 -8.65
N PHE A 177 0.42 2.03 -9.56
CA PHE A 177 0.03 1.91 -10.97
C PHE A 177 0.66 0.66 -11.59
N ASP A 178 0.10 0.25 -12.73
CA ASP A 178 0.48 -0.97 -13.44
C ASP A 178 0.47 -2.22 -12.53
N LEU A 179 -0.50 -2.25 -11.60
CA LEU A 179 -0.65 -3.36 -10.65
C LEU A 179 -1.24 -4.60 -11.33
N VAL A 180 -0.64 -5.75 -11.05
CA VAL A 180 -1.08 -7.08 -11.45
C VAL A 180 -1.21 -7.94 -10.20
N GLU A 181 -2.30 -8.71 -10.12
CA GLU A 181 -2.49 -9.69 -9.05
C GLU A 181 -1.61 -10.93 -9.29
N GLY A 182 -0.84 -11.31 -8.27
CA GLY A 182 0.14 -12.38 -8.36
C GLY A 182 1.58 -11.89 -8.22
N ILE A 183 2.52 -12.83 -8.32
CA ILE A 183 3.96 -12.59 -8.39
C ILE A 183 4.47 -13.35 -9.61
N GLU A 184 5.10 -12.69 -10.57
CA GLU A 184 5.58 -13.31 -11.81
C GLU A 184 6.77 -14.24 -11.54
N ASP A 185 7.77 -13.76 -10.81
CA ASP A 185 8.94 -14.54 -10.39
C ASP A 185 8.93 -14.70 -8.86
N PRO A 186 8.65 -15.90 -8.32
CA PRO A 186 8.62 -16.11 -6.87
C PRO A 186 9.99 -15.93 -6.20
N ASN A 187 11.09 -15.96 -6.96
CA ASN A 187 12.44 -15.80 -6.42
C ASN A 187 12.78 -14.34 -6.09
N VAL A 188 11.91 -13.37 -6.41
CA VAL A 188 12.14 -11.96 -6.08
C VAL A 188 12.32 -11.72 -4.59
N PHE A 189 11.84 -12.60 -3.71
CA PHE A 189 12.01 -12.47 -2.26
C PHE A 189 13.23 -13.21 -1.71
N ILE A 190 14.02 -13.88 -2.55
CA ILE A 190 15.25 -14.56 -2.13
C ILE A 190 16.40 -13.55 -2.25
N PRO A 191 17.10 -13.20 -1.14
CA PRO A 191 18.25 -12.32 -1.21
C PRO A 191 19.38 -12.99 -2.02
N PRO A 192 20.20 -12.21 -2.75
CA PRO A 192 21.38 -12.74 -3.43
C PRO A 192 22.36 -13.40 -2.46
N SER A 193 23.11 -14.41 -2.92
CA SER A 193 24.05 -15.18 -2.08
C SER A 193 25.16 -14.33 -1.45
N PHE A 194 25.52 -13.19 -2.05
CA PHE A 194 26.48 -12.25 -1.44
C PHE A 194 25.93 -11.55 -0.18
N CYS A 195 24.64 -11.71 0.14
CA CYS A 195 24.03 -11.25 1.39
C CYS A 195 24.06 -12.28 2.54
N ASP A 196 24.47 -13.55 2.29
CA ASP A 196 24.28 -14.65 3.25
C ASP A 196 25.03 -14.47 4.58
N SER A 197 26.22 -13.87 4.53
CA SER A 197 27.13 -13.73 5.68
C SER A 197 27.22 -12.30 6.22
N VAL A 198 26.21 -11.46 5.93
CA VAL A 198 26.19 -10.06 6.38
C VAL A 198 25.68 -9.97 7.83
N GLU A 199 26.44 -9.27 8.69
CA GLU A 199 26.05 -9.00 10.07
C GLU A 199 24.73 -8.21 10.13
N VAL A 200 23.85 -8.58 11.05
CA VAL A 200 22.58 -7.87 11.25
C VAL A 200 22.84 -6.63 12.08
N LEU A 201 22.77 -5.46 11.45
CA LEU A 201 22.84 -4.18 12.15
C LEU A 201 21.55 -3.93 12.96
N PRO A 202 21.63 -3.16 14.04
CA PRO A 202 20.44 -2.71 14.77
C PRO A 202 19.45 -2.02 13.84
N ALA A 203 18.15 -2.14 14.16
CA ALA A 203 17.10 -1.42 13.44
C ALA A 203 17.46 0.07 13.37
N LYS A 204 17.51 0.63 12.15
CA LYS A 204 17.56 2.09 12.00
C LYS A 204 16.28 2.61 12.66
N SER A 205 16.40 3.55 13.59
CA SER A 205 15.25 4.18 14.25
C SER A 205 14.52 5.10 13.27
N VAL A 206 13.97 4.53 12.21
CA VAL A 206 12.97 5.20 11.39
C VAL A 206 11.69 4.93 12.15
N GLY A 207 11.15 5.95 12.82
CA GLY A 207 9.78 5.85 13.30
C GLY A 207 8.91 5.60 12.07
N ALA A 208 8.62 4.33 11.79
CA ALA A 208 7.96 3.92 10.57
C ALA A 208 6.49 4.33 10.67
N ARG A 209 6.20 5.54 10.19
CA ARG A 209 4.89 6.19 10.25
C ARG A 209 3.96 5.68 9.14
N SER A 210 4.52 5.21 8.02
CA SER A 210 3.76 4.62 6.92
C SER A 210 4.50 3.50 6.17
N PHE A 211 3.76 2.78 5.31
CA PHE A 211 4.30 1.74 4.41
C PHE A 211 5.51 2.24 3.60
N ILE A 212 5.49 3.50 3.12
CA ILE A 212 6.63 4.09 2.40
C ILE A 212 7.81 4.42 3.32
N SER A 213 7.57 4.77 4.57
CA SER A 213 8.68 5.04 5.50
C SER A 213 9.52 3.80 5.83
N LEU A 214 9.02 2.60 5.49
CA LEU A 214 9.76 1.34 5.55
C LEU A 214 10.56 1.06 4.26
N LEU A 215 10.20 1.70 3.14
CA LEU A 215 10.88 1.59 1.84
C LEU A 215 12.09 2.53 1.74
#